data_AF-A0A956HIP0-F1
#
_entry.id   AF-A0A956HIP0-F1
#
_cell.length_a   1.000
_cell.length_b   1.000
_cell.length_c   1.000
_cell.angle_alpha   90.00
_cell.angle_beta   90.00
_cell.angle_gamma   90.00
#
_symmetry.space_group_name_H-M   'P 1'
#
loop_
_entity.id
_entity.type
_entity.pdbx_description
1 polymer ?
#
loop_
_entity_poly.entity_id
_entity_poly.type
_entity_poly.pdbx_seq_one_letter_code
_entity_poly.pdbx_strand_id
1 'polypeptide(L)'
;MPHDARKIALLLLLAGALGGCQRPADEPAKREAAPPPAEVKHEAPPPPQSPIARARADRDAQVWDGEVAAQDHERAFIDLWDRLRAADAPHEVLASFPVGQLLLGTPGPQDTMEDGLVRWSTLGDGERLDQAGFQAWIAARVAEGWALEQSEWHHSRFTPAQGDAPARSEVSFLLHARSGARRLDVHGTLQVKWAAEPGARGYHEPIEIDARELNMVERTGPEAFAAAIVEDPFPPQQNSRVIQPLIAHDLDGDGLSELIAVGANLVWRNRSEPGTIRLAPPEPLITPVRGTAGGGLVADVTGDGLVDLVRVVYGDAVYVHRGVKGGGFAPAEAPAVTLPEPLLAGLAITAGDIDGDRD
;
A
#
# COMPACT_ATOMS: atom_id res chain seq x y z
N MET A 1 23.24 35.15 5.38
CA MET A 1 22.69 34.74 6.69
C MET A 1 22.61 33.22 6.73
N PRO A 2 23.59 32.52 7.35
CA PRO A 2 23.54 31.08 7.54
C PRO A 2 23.40 30.79 9.04
N HIS A 3 22.19 30.94 9.58
CA HIS A 3 21.90 30.64 10.99
C HIS A 3 20.77 29.59 11.16
N ASP A 4 20.19 29.08 10.07
CA ASP A 4 19.04 28.15 10.12
C ASP A 4 19.38 26.67 9.88
N ALA A 5 20.60 26.33 9.46
CA ALA A 5 20.97 24.93 9.17
C ALA A 5 21.03 24.02 10.42
N ARG A 6 21.04 24.59 11.64
CA ARG A 6 21.09 23.82 12.91
C ARG A 6 19.72 23.60 13.56
N LYS A 7 18.66 24.25 13.07
CA LYS A 7 17.28 24.08 13.59
C LYS A 7 16.40 23.18 12.71
N ILE A 8 16.89 22.81 11.53
CA ILE A 8 16.22 21.90 10.60
C ILE A 8 16.39 20.42 11.03
N ALA A 9 17.30 20.15 11.96
CA ALA A 9 17.74 18.82 12.36
C ALA A 9 16.85 18.14 13.42
N LEU A 10 15.54 18.37 13.48
CA LEU A 10 14.70 17.68 14.48
C LEU A 10 13.22 17.51 14.07
N LEU A 11 13.01 17.34 12.77
CA LEU A 11 11.75 17.65 12.09
C LEU A 11 11.35 16.44 11.21
N LEU A 12 10.14 15.88 11.16
CA LEU A 12 8.78 16.31 11.52
C LEU A 12 7.83 15.08 11.40
N LEU A 13 6.76 14.98 12.20
CA LEU A 13 5.65 14.03 12.01
C LEU A 13 4.28 14.70 12.31
N LEU A 14 3.37 14.65 11.30
CA LEU A 14 1.88 14.73 11.30
C LEU A 14 1.18 16.12 11.34
N ALA A 15 -0.01 16.43 10.75
CA ALA A 15 -1.32 15.78 10.38
C ALA A 15 -2.09 16.19 9.05
N GLY A 16 -2.69 15.23 8.31
CA GLY A 16 -3.96 15.29 7.53
C GLY A 16 -4.27 16.33 6.43
N ALA A 17 -4.65 15.83 5.24
CA ALA A 17 -5.61 16.49 4.34
C ALA A 17 -6.62 15.48 3.75
N LEU A 18 -7.91 15.75 3.97
CA LEU A 18 -9.08 15.04 3.46
C LEU A 18 -9.36 15.35 1.98
N GLY A 19 -9.84 14.33 1.27
CA GLY A 19 -10.71 14.44 0.10
C GLY A 19 -11.17 13.04 -0.28
N GLY A 20 -12.44 12.66 -0.40
CA GLY A 20 -13.69 13.40 -0.43
C GLY A 20 -14.68 12.54 -1.22
N CYS A 21 -15.22 11.48 -0.61
CA CYS A 21 -16.31 10.70 -1.20
C CYS A 21 -17.63 11.12 -0.56
N GLN A 22 -18.32 12.06 -1.21
CA GLN A 22 -19.72 12.41 -0.91
C GLN A 22 -20.61 11.19 -1.18
N ARG A 23 -21.30 10.69 -0.14
CA ARG A 23 -22.49 9.85 -0.32
C ARG A 23 -23.73 10.75 -0.32
N PRO A 24 -24.69 10.54 -1.23
CA PRO A 24 -25.91 11.33 -1.26
C PRO A 24 -26.82 10.99 -0.08
N ALA A 25 -27.42 12.05 0.48
CA ALA A 25 -28.48 12.00 1.48
C ALA A 25 -29.80 11.56 0.84
N ASP A 26 -30.50 10.64 1.49
CA ASP A 26 -31.95 10.72 1.81
C ASP A 26 -32.46 9.34 2.25
N GLU A 27 -32.72 9.18 3.55
CA GLU A 27 -33.65 8.16 4.05
C GLU A 27 -34.48 8.77 5.19
N PRO A 28 -35.83 8.67 5.16
CA PRO A 28 -36.67 9.40 6.10
C PRO A 28 -36.70 8.77 7.49
N ALA A 29 -36.72 9.64 8.50
CA ALA A 29 -36.71 9.32 9.92
C ALA A 29 -37.81 8.29 10.32
N LYS A 30 -37.37 7.13 10.84
CA LYS A 30 -38.24 6.18 11.54
C LYS A 30 -38.64 6.77 12.89
N ARG A 31 -39.96 6.81 13.15
CA ARG A 31 -40.55 7.16 14.45
C ARG A 31 -39.98 6.27 15.56
N GLU A 32 -39.38 6.92 16.55
CA GLU A 32 -38.88 6.33 17.78
C GLU A 32 -40.06 5.93 18.67
N ALA A 33 -40.20 4.64 18.94
CA ALA A 33 -41.16 4.12 19.91
C ALA A 33 -40.54 4.17 21.32
N ALA A 34 -41.36 4.53 22.32
CA ALA A 34 -40.92 4.64 23.72
C ALA A 34 -40.28 3.33 24.24
N PRO A 35 -39.24 3.42 25.08
CA PRO A 35 -38.52 2.25 25.57
C PRO A 35 -39.41 1.42 26.51
N PRO A 36 -39.38 0.09 26.43
CA PRO A 36 -40.05 -0.77 27.42
C PRO A 36 -39.33 -0.66 28.78
N PRO A 37 -40.03 -0.94 29.90
CA PRO A 37 -39.44 -0.87 31.24
C PRO A 37 -38.31 -1.89 31.41
N ALA A 38 -37.29 -1.48 32.17
CA ALA A 38 -36.04 -2.21 32.35
C ALA A 38 -36.25 -3.62 32.93
N GLU A 39 -36.01 -4.64 32.11
CA GLU A 39 -35.76 -6.00 32.56
C GLU A 39 -34.39 -6.07 33.23
N VAL A 40 -34.37 -6.54 34.48
CA VAL A 40 -33.15 -6.92 35.18
C VAL A 40 -32.56 -8.14 34.44
N LYS A 41 -31.56 -7.90 33.59
CA LYS A 41 -30.77 -8.98 32.99
C LYS A 41 -29.99 -9.69 34.10
N HIS A 42 -30.49 -10.85 34.52
CA HIS A 42 -29.63 -11.84 35.14
C HIS A 42 -28.60 -12.26 34.10
N GLU A 43 -27.33 -11.93 34.33
CA GLU A 43 -26.20 -12.41 33.54
C GLU A 43 -26.20 -13.94 33.63
N ALA A 44 -26.61 -14.60 32.55
CA ALA A 44 -26.51 -16.04 32.45
C ALA A 44 -25.02 -16.42 32.56
N PRO A 45 -24.67 -17.47 33.31
CA PRO A 45 -23.29 -17.94 33.38
C PRO A 45 -22.78 -18.21 31.95
N PRO A 46 -21.51 -17.90 31.66
CA PRO A 46 -20.96 -18.07 30.32
C PRO A 46 -21.16 -19.52 29.85
N PRO A 47 -21.53 -19.73 28.58
CA PRO A 47 -21.78 -21.07 28.06
C PRO A 47 -20.55 -21.96 28.24
N PRO A 48 -20.74 -23.28 28.48
CA PRO A 48 -19.62 -24.18 28.69
C PRO A 48 -18.69 -24.16 27.48
N GLN A 49 -17.41 -23.83 27.73
CA GLN A 49 -16.39 -23.76 26.69
C GLN A 49 -16.26 -25.09 25.95
N SER A 50 -16.22 -25.02 24.61
CA SER A 50 -16.05 -26.20 23.75
C SER A 50 -14.72 -26.92 24.03
N PRO A 51 -14.60 -28.22 23.72
CA PRO A 51 -13.33 -28.95 23.85
C PRO A 51 -12.16 -28.28 23.11
N ILE A 52 -12.43 -27.63 21.98
CA ILE A 52 -11.44 -26.87 21.21
C ILE A 52 -11.03 -25.59 21.96
N ALA A 53 -11.98 -24.88 22.59
CA ALA A 53 -11.67 -23.68 23.36
C ALA A 53 -10.81 -23.99 24.59
N ARG A 54 -11.07 -25.10 25.29
CA ARG A 54 -10.22 -25.55 26.40
C ARG A 54 -8.82 -25.94 25.94
N ALA A 55 -8.71 -26.73 24.86
CA ALA A 55 -7.42 -27.12 24.31
C ALA A 55 -6.60 -25.92 23.83
N ARG A 56 -7.24 -24.85 23.32
CA ARG A 56 -6.57 -23.59 23.01
C ARG A 56 -6.08 -22.87 24.26
N ALA A 57 -6.95 -22.68 25.25
CA ALA A 57 -6.56 -22.05 26.52
C ALA A 57 -5.38 -22.77 27.20
N ASP A 58 -5.35 -24.12 27.16
CA ASP A 58 -4.24 -24.91 27.68
C ASP A 58 -2.93 -24.68 26.90
N ARG A 59 -3.01 -24.46 25.57
CA ARG A 59 -1.85 -24.18 24.72
C ARG A 59 -1.36 -22.74 24.88
N ASP A 60 -2.28 -21.79 24.96
CA ASP A 60 -2.02 -20.37 25.26
C ASP A 60 -1.28 -20.24 26.60
N ALA A 61 -1.63 -21.06 27.59
CA ALA A 61 -1.02 -21.04 28.91
C ALA A 61 0.34 -21.75 29.01
N GLN A 62 0.78 -22.48 27.98
CA GLN A 62 1.98 -23.36 28.08
C GLN A 62 2.94 -23.21 26.92
N VAL A 63 2.46 -23.34 25.69
CA VAL A 63 3.29 -23.41 24.48
C VAL A 63 3.38 -22.04 23.81
N TRP A 64 2.30 -21.26 23.89
CA TRP A 64 2.18 -19.96 23.25
C TRP A 64 2.14 -18.81 24.27
N ASP A 65 2.56 -19.05 25.50
CA ASP A 65 2.56 -18.04 26.57
C ASP A 65 3.34 -16.77 26.16
N GLY A 66 4.49 -16.94 25.50
CA GLY A 66 5.27 -15.85 24.93
C GLY A 66 4.62 -15.17 23.73
N GLU A 67 3.82 -15.89 22.93
CA GLU A 67 3.08 -15.32 21.78
C GLU A 67 1.86 -14.54 22.26
N VAL A 68 1.12 -15.06 23.24
CA VAL A 68 0.01 -14.36 23.90
C VAL A 68 0.54 -13.10 24.57
N ALA A 69 1.65 -13.19 25.31
CA ALA A 69 2.29 -12.02 25.88
C ALA A 69 2.73 -11.02 24.79
N ALA A 70 3.29 -11.48 23.67
CA ALA A 70 3.63 -10.59 22.56
C ALA A 70 2.39 -9.85 22.02
N GLN A 71 1.29 -10.57 21.77
CA GLN A 71 0.02 -10.00 21.31
C GLN A 71 -0.53 -8.98 22.32
N ASP A 72 -0.46 -9.25 23.62
CA ASP A 72 -0.94 -8.33 24.66
C ASP A 72 -0.18 -6.99 24.66
N HIS A 73 1.12 -7.01 24.35
CA HIS A 73 1.93 -5.79 24.20
C HIS A 73 1.72 -5.12 22.83
N GLU A 74 1.49 -5.90 21.78
CA GLU A 74 1.17 -5.41 20.43
C GLU A 74 -0.10 -4.55 20.41
N ARG A 75 -1.07 -4.86 21.28
CA ARG A 75 -2.36 -4.14 21.39
C ARG A 75 -2.22 -2.62 21.47
N ALA A 76 -1.16 -2.10 22.09
CA ALA A 76 -0.93 -0.66 22.14
C ALA A 76 -0.70 -0.04 20.75
N PHE A 77 0.06 -0.71 19.89
CA PHE A 77 0.33 -0.25 18.51
C PHE A 77 -0.82 -0.56 17.56
N ILE A 78 -1.56 -1.66 17.77
CA ILE A 78 -2.80 -1.93 17.04
C ILE A 78 -3.84 -0.83 17.32
N ASP A 79 -4.09 -0.51 18.59
CA ASP A 79 -5.02 0.57 18.97
C ASP A 79 -4.57 1.93 18.40
N LEU A 80 -3.27 2.24 18.47
CA LEU A 80 -2.72 3.44 17.84
C LEU A 80 -3.03 3.46 16.34
N TRP A 81 -2.74 2.38 15.63
CA TRP A 81 -2.91 2.32 14.18
C TRP A 81 -4.37 2.40 13.76
N ASP A 82 -5.26 1.67 14.43
CA ASP A 82 -6.70 1.72 14.19
C ASP A 82 -7.26 3.13 14.38
N ARG A 83 -6.85 3.81 15.46
CA ARG A 83 -7.29 5.18 15.74
C ARG A 83 -6.72 6.18 14.75
N LEU A 84 -5.46 6.03 14.32
CA LEU A 84 -4.87 6.90 13.29
C LEU A 84 -5.62 6.81 11.96
N ARG A 85 -6.05 5.60 11.56
CA ARG A 85 -6.81 5.39 10.32
C ARG A 85 -8.25 5.91 10.39
N ALA A 86 -8.84 5.91 11.59
CA ALA A 86 -10.23 6.34 11.79
C ALA A 86 -10.39 7.83 12.10
N ALA A 87 -9.33 8.52 12.50
CA ALA A 87 -9.42 9.90 13.00
C ALA A 87 -9.35 10.95 11.89
N ASP A 88 -10.21 11.97 11.99
CA ASP A 88 -10.11 13.19 11.19
C ASP A 88 -8.86 14.02 11.55
N ALA A 89 -8.42 13.92 12.80
CA ALA A 89 -7.26 14.62 13.36
C ALA A 89 -6.17 13.63 13.85
N PRO A 90 -5.41 13.00 12.94
CA PRO A 90 -4.45 11.95 13.30
C PRO A 90 -3.30 12.42 14.21
N HIS A 91 -2.95 13.73 14.18
CA HIS A 91 -1.94 14.29 15.08
C HIS A 91 -2.37 14.28 16.54
N GLU A 92 -3.66 14.48 16.84
CA GLU A 92 -4.17 14.42 18.21
C GLU A 92 -4.08 12.98 18.74
N VAL A 93 -4.39 12.00 17.89
CA VAL A 93 -4.23 10.59 18.22
C VAL A 93 -2.77 10.28 18.53
N LEU A 94 -1.83 10.68 17.65
CA LEU A 94 -0.41 10.44 17.87
C LEU A 94 0.09 11.15 19.15
N ALA A 95 -0.26 12.42 19.36
CA ALA A 95 0.13 13.17 20.56
C ALA A 95 -0.47 12.60 21.86
N SER A 96 -1.58 11.85 21.76
CA SER A 96 -2.21 11.14 22.89
C SER A 96 -1.61 9.77 23.18
N PHE A 97 -0.69 9.27 22.34
CA PHE A 97 -0.05 7.99 22.54
C PHE A 97 0.92 8.06 23.74
N PRO A 98 0.84 7.14 24.71
CA PRO A 98 1.76 7.12 25.84
C PRO A 98 3.16 6.72 25.36
N VAL A 99 4.13 7.63 25.51
CA VAL A 99 5.53 7.36 25.14
C VAL A 99 6.42 7.02 26.32
N GLY A 100 5.96 7.29 27.54
CA GLY A 100 6.80 7.27 28.75
C GLY A 100 7.96 8.25 28.57
N GLN A 101 9.12 7.72 28.20
CA GLN A 101 10.26 8.50 27.73
C GLN A 101 10.62 8.14 26.28
N LEU A 102 10.53 9.12 25.38
CA LEU A 102 10.93 8.99 23.98
C LEU A 102 12.39 9.44 23.79
N LEU A 103 13.23 8.57 23.25
CA LEU A 103 14.64 8.87 22.95
C LEU A 103 14.80 9.17 21.47
N LEU A 104 15.30 10.36 21.14
CA LEU A 104 15.53 10.79 19.76
C LEU A 104 17.02 10.84 19.46
N GLY A 105 17.36 10.51 18.21
CA GLY A 105 18.73 10.60 17.72
C GLY A 105 19.04 11.99 17.22
N THR A 106 20.33 12.25 16.96
CA THR A 106 20.76 13.47 16.28
C THR A 106 20.86 13.19 14.78
N PRO A 107 20.40 14.08 13.89
CA PRO A 107 20.58 13.87 12.46
C PRO A 107 22.05 13.81 12.04
N GLY A 108 22.32 12.81 11.23
CA GLY A 108 23.56 12.62 10.51
C GLY A 108 23.64 13.48 9.24
N PRO A 109 24.69 13.25 8.44
CA PRO A 109 24.87 13.92 7.17
C PRO A 109 23.73 13.58 6.18
N GLN A 110 23.43 14.55 5.32
CA GLN A 110 22.43 14.42 4.25
C GLN A 110 23.10 13.99 2.93
N ASP A 111 22.41 13.10 2.22
CA ASP A 111 22.79 12.55 0.92
C ASP A 111 21.74 12.99 -0.12
N THR A 112 22.14 13.81 -1.09
CA THR A 112 21.23 14.32 -2.14
C THR A 112 21.33 13.44 -3.37
N MET A 113 20.17 12.95 -3.82
CA MET A 113 20.02 12.05 -4.96
C MET A 113 19.35 12.77 -6.14
N GLU A 114 19.16 12.04 -7.23
CA GLU A 114 18.38 12.51 -8.39
C GLU A 114 16.94 12.89 -7.99
N ASP A 115 16.28 13.69 -8.82
CA ASP A 115 14.90 14.18 -8.60
C ASP A 115 14.65 14.93 -7.27
N GLY A 116 15.71 15.49 -6.69
CA GLY A 116 15.61 16.33 -5.48
C GLY A 116 15.30 15.54 -4.21
N LEU A 117 15.56 14.23 -4.22
CA LEU A 117 15.48 13.36 -3.04
C LEU A 117 16.67 13.63 -2.11
N VAL A 118 16.40 13.71 -0.81
CA VAL A 118 17.40 13.88 0.24
C VAL A 118 17.21 12.79 1.28
N ARG A 119 18.26 12.00 1.54
CA ARG A 119 18.24 10.94 2.54
C ARG A 119 19.16 11.29 3.71
N TRP A 120 18.74 10.98 4.92
CA TRP A 120 19.61 11.03 6.11
C TRP A 120 19.12 10.03 7.16
N SER A 121 19.94 9.82 8.18
CA SER A 121 19.57 9.02 9.35
C SER A 121 19.77 9.81 10.63
N THR A 122 19.17 9.34 11.73
CA THR A 122 19.43 9.82 13.08
C THR A 122 20.24 8.76 13.81
N LEU A 123 21.19 9.20 14.63
CA LEU A 123 22.03 8.34 15.45
C LEU A 123 22.42 9.04 16.77
N GLY A 124 22.84 8.26 17.76
CA GLY A 124 23.40 8.77 19.02
C GLY A 124 22.36 9.35 19.99
N ASP A 125 22.84 9.99 21.06
CA ASP A 125 22.01 10.52 22.14
C ASP A 125 21.59 11.97 21.86
N GLY A 126 20.45 12.13 21.18
CA GLY A 126 19.80 13.42 20.98
C GLY A 126 18.89 13.79 22.15
N GLU A 127 17.69 14.28 21.82
CA GLU A 127 16.73 14.75 22.82
C GLU A 127 15.99 13.59 23.52
N ARG A 128 15.65 13.79 24.80
CA ARG A 128 14.77 12.90 25.55
C ARG A 128 13.48 13.65 25.84
N LEU A 129 12.37 13.16 25.30
CA LEU A 129 11.06 13.76 25.48
C LEU A 129 10.25 12.94 26.48
N ASP A 130 9.66 13.60 27.47
CA ASP A 130 8.55 13.04 28.22
C ASP A 130 7.24 13.24 27.43
N GLN A 131 6.10 12.82 28.01
CA GLN A 131 4.81 12.95 27.34
C GLN A 131 4.48 14.40 26.94
N ALA A 132 4.79 15.38 27.79
CA ALA A 132 4.49 16.79 27.53
C ALA A 132 5.41 17.35 26.43
N GLY A 133 6.69 16.98 26.46
CA GLY A 133 7.66 17.29 25.42
C GLY A 133 7.26 16.69 24.07
N PHE A 134 6.80 15.44 24.05
CA PHE A 134 6.30 14.80 22.83
C PHE A 134 5.06 15.50 22.27
N GLN A 135 4.10 15.86 23.11
CA GLN A 135 2.92 16.62 22.69
C GLN A 135 3.27 18.00 22.13
N ALA A 136 4.17 18.73 22.81
CA ALA A 136 4.66 20.02 22.34
C ALA A 136 5.43 19.88 21.01
N TRP A 137 6.21 18.81 20.87
CA TRP A 137 6.93 18.50 19.65
C TRP A 137 5.95 18.31 18.48
N ILE A 138 4.91 17.46 18.64
CA ILE A 138 3.86 17.26 17.62
C ILE A 138 3.13 18.57 17.29
N ALA A 139 2.73 19.35 18.30
CA ALA A 139 2.02 20.61 18.08
C ALA A 139 2.85 21.62 17.26
N ALA A 140 4.16 21.70 17.52
CA ALA A 140 5.06 22.54 16.74
C ALA A 140 5.13 22.09 15.27
N ARG A 141 5.06 20.78 15.00
CA ARG A 141 5.08 20.23 13.64
C ARG A 141 3.83 20.59 12.84
N VAL A 142 2.67 20.49 13.49
CA VAL A 142 1.39 20.89 12.91
C VAL A 142 1.39 22.40 12.62
N ALA A 143 1.94 23.22 13.53
CA ALA A 143 2.08 24.66 13.31
C ALA A 143 2.99 25.04 12.12
N GLU A 144 3.95 24.18 11.78
CA GLU A 144 4.79 24.30 10.58
C GLU A 144 4.10 23.79 9.30
N GLY A 145 2.85 23.32 9.39
CA GLY A 145 2.04 22.87 8.26
C GLY A 145 2.28 21.43 7.84
N TRP A 146 2.87 20.60 8.70
CA TRP A 146 3.06 19.18 8.39
C TRP A 146 1.80 18.37 8.58
N ALA A 147 1.71 17.33 7.75
CA ALA A 147 0.57 16.47 7.60
C ALA A 147 0.91 14.98 7.61
N LEU A 148 0.24 14.12 8.39
CA LEU A 148 0.32 12.66 8.26
C LEU A 148 -0.58 12.24 7.12
N GLU A 149 -0.05 11.47 6.19
CA GLU A 149 -0.81 10.87 5.11
C GLU A 149 -1.03 9.37 5.35
N GLN A 150 0.00 8.68 5.83
CA GLN A 150 -0.05 7.25 6.08
C GLN A 150 0.90 6.84 7.20
N SER A 151 0.47 5.86 7.99
CA SER A 151 1.30 5.20 8.99
C SER A 151 1.16 3.69 8.88
N GLU A 152 2.26 2.98 9.08
CA GLU A 152 2.31 1.53 9.21
C GLU A 152 3.13 1.15 10.44
N TRP A 153 2.70 0.08 11.11
CA TRP A 153 3.28 -0.40 12.35
C TRP A 153 3.32 -1.92 12.32
N HIS A 154 4.45 -2.51 12.67
CA HIS A 154 4.62 -3.97 12.69
C HIS A 154 5.44 -4.37 13.91
N HIS A 155 4.83 -5.16 14.79
CA HIS A 155 5.52 -5.73 15.94
C HIS A 155 6.34 -6.94 15.49
N SER A 156 7.63 -6.72 15.27
CA SER A 156 8.51 -7.70 14.63
C SER A 156 9.16 -8.65 15.64
N ARG A 157 9.30 -8.22 16.91
CA ARG A 157 9.90 -9.04 17.96
C ARG A 157 9.41 -8.68 19.35
N PHE A 158 9.27 -9.70 20.20
CA PHE A 158 8.99 -9.55 21.63
C PHE A 158 10.03 -10.29 22.48
N THR A 159 10.43 -9.67 23.59
CA THR A 159 11.23 -10.30 24.64
C THR A 159 10.49 -10.16 25.97
N PRO A 160 10.05 -11.26 26.60
CA PRO A 160 9.38 -11.21 27.90
C PRO A 160 10.25 -10.58 29.00
N ALA A 161 9.62 -10.12 30.07
CA ALA A 161 10.32 -9.64 31.26
C ALA A 161 11.17 -10.77 31.88
N GLN A 162 12.35 -10.43 32.40
CA GLN A 162 13.25 -11.39 33.04
C GLN A 162 13.87 -10.79 34.30
N GLY A 163 13.47 -11.31 35.47
CA GLY A 163 13.85 -10.72 36.76
C GLY A 163 13.38 -9.27 36.85
N ASP A 164 14.32 -8.35 37.12
CA ASP A 164 14.03 -6.91 37.19
C ASP A 164 14.02 -6.22 35.82
N ALA A 165 14.35 -6.94 34.72
CA ALA A 165 14.33 -6.36 33.38
C ALA A 165 12.90 -6.32 32.81
N PRO A 166 12.39 -5.16 32.37
CA PRO A 166 11.06 -5.06 31.78
C PRO A 166 10.99 -5.79 30.44
N ALA A 167 9.77 -6.20 30.06
CA ALA A 167 9.51 -6.73 28.73
C ALA A 167 9.87 -5.70 27.65
N ARG A 168 10.28 -6.20 26.48
CA ARG A 168 10.75 -5.37 25.37
C ARG A 168 10.14 -5.77 24.04
N SER A 169 10.06 -4.82 23.13
CA SER A 169 9.61 -5.06 21.76
C SER A 169 10.43 -4.31 20.73
N GLU A 170 10.58 -4.92 19.56
CA GLU A 170 11.00 -4.27 18.34
C GLU A 170 9.73 -3.97 17.52
N VAL A 171 9.49 -2.70 17.21
CA VAL A 171 8.33 -2.27 16.41
C VAL A 171 8.83 -1.50 15.21
N SER A 172 8.75 -2.12 14.03
CA SER A 172 9.06 -1.47 12.77
C SER A 172 7.91 -0.57 12.36
N PHE A 173 8.23 0.60 11.81
CA PHE A 173 7.21 1.56 11.42
C PHE A 173 7.63 2.35 10.18
N LEU A 174 6.62 2.88 9.48
CA LEU A 174 6.77 3.79 8.35
C LEU A 174 5.72 4.89 8.47
N LEU A 175 6.14 6.13 8.32
CA LEU A 175 5.27 7.30 8.33
C LEU A 175 5.54 8.12 7.06
N HIS A 176 4.47 8.43 6.35
CA HIS A 176 4.49 9.37 5.23
C HIS A 176 3.86 10.68 5.68
N ALA A 177 4.62 11.77 5.56
CA ALA A 177 4.18 13.10 5.94
C ALA A 177 4.37 14.12 4.82
N ARG A 178 3.56 15.19 4.82
CA ARG A 178 3.54 16.24 3.80
C ARG A 178 3.45 17.63 4.40
N SER A 179 4.15 18.61 3.83
CA SER A 179 3.94 20.04 4.11
C SER A 179 4.03 20.81 2.80
N GLY A 180 2.88 21.20 2.25
CA GLY A 180 2.79 21.75 0.89
C GLY A 180 3.38 20.78 -0.15
N ALA A 181 4.46 21.20 -0.83
CA ALA A 181 5.17 20.39 -1.82
C ALA A 181 6.27 19.49 -1.22
N ARG A 182 6.54 19.60 0.09
CA ARG A 182 7.51 18.77 0.81
C ARG A 182 6.84 17.47 1.24
N ARG A 183 7.53 16.36 1.03
CA ARG A 183 7.14 15.01 1.47
C ARG A 183 8.29 14.41 2.25
N LEU A 184 7.98 13.74 3.34
CA LEU A 184 8.94 13.13 4.24
C LEU A 184 8.47 11.72 4.60
N ASP A 185 9.34 10.76 4.38
CA ASP A 185 9.19 9.40 4.86
C ASP A 185 10.09 9.22 6.08
N VAL A 186 9.53 8.72 7.17
CA VAL A 186 10.28 8.36 8.38
C VAL A 186 10.05 6.89 8.66
N HIS A 187 11.12 6.11 8.75
CA HIS A 187 11.00 4.69 9.03
C HIS A 187 12.19 4.17 9.85
N GLY A 188 11.95 3.07 10.54
CA GLY A 188 12.95 2.43 11.39
C GLY A 188 12.31 1.40 12.30
N THR A 189 13.07 0.97 13.30
CA THR A 189 12.60 0.04 14.33
C THR A 189 12.72 0.69 15.69
N LEU A 190 11.59 0.86 16.35
CA LEU A 190 11.52 1.33 17.73
C LEU A 190 11.90 0.21 18.69
N GLN A 191 12.71 0.53 19.71
CA GLN A 191 12.89 -0.36 20.85
C GLN A 191 11.98 0.10 21.99
N VAL A 192 10.97 -0.70 22.30
CA VAL A 192 9.97 -0.34 23.31
C VAL A 192 10.25 -1.13 24.58
N LYS A 193 10.28 -0.44 25.73
CA LYS A 193 10.23 -1.05 27.06
C LYS A 193 8.85 -0.84 27.64
N TRP A 194 8.31 -1.88 28.26
CA TRP A 194 6.93 -1.89 28.71
C TRP A 194 6.79 -1.79 30.22
N ALA A 195 5.70 -1.17 30.67
CA ALA A 195 5.25 -1.25 32.04
C ALA A 195 4.91 -2.70 32.41
N ALA A 196 5.22 -3.11 33.64
CA ALA A 196 4.92 -4.45 34.13
C ALA A 196 3.41 -4.71 34.20
N GLU A 197 2.63 -3.69 34.57
CA GLU A 197 1.18 -3.78 34.70
C GLU A 197 0.48 -3.02 33.55
N PRO A 198 -0.68 -3.52 33.07
CA PRO A 198 -1.50 -2.80 32.10
C PRO A 198 -1.94 -1.42 32.59
N GLY A 199 -2.00 -0.47 31.66
CA GLY A 199 -2.52 0.87 31.91
C GLY A 199 -4.05 0.93 31.92
N ALA A 200 -4.60 2.14 31.95
CA ALA A 200 -6.05 2.37 32.03
C ALA A 200 -6.84 1.80 30.83
N ARG A 201 -6.17 1.59 29.69
CA ARG A 201 -6.77 1.01 28.48
C ARG A 201 -6.76 -0.53 28.45
N GLY A 202 -6.23 -1.17 29.48
CA GLY A 202 -6.23 -2.64 29.60
C GLY A 202 -5.21 -3.34 28.71
N TYR A 203 -4.15 -2.64 28.32
CA TYR A 203 -2.94 -3.17 27.68
C TYR A 203 -1.70 -2.49 28.27
N HIS A 204 -0.53 -3.10 28.08
CA HIS A 204 0.74 -2.57 28.57
C HIS A 204 1.08 -1.25 27.87
N GLU A 205 1.51 -0.25 28.63
CA GLU A 205 1.91 1.05 28.09
C GLU A 205 3.45 1.14 27.99
N PRO A 206 3.99 1.81 26.97
CA PRO A 206 5.43 2.09 26.88
C PRO A 206 5.90 2.94 28.06
N ILE A 207 7.00 2.53 28.69
CA ILE A 207 7.73 3.35 29.67
C ILE A 207 8.94 4.03 29.05
N GLU A 208 9.46 3.47 27.95
CA GLU A 208 10.51 4.07 27.14
C GLU A 208 10.34 3.61 25.69
N ILE A 209 10.50 4.53 24.73
CA ILE A 209 10.56 4.24 23.31
C ILE A 209 11.88 4.79 22.79
N ASP A 210 12.75 3.91 22.34
CA ASP A 210 14.00 4.28 21.68
C ASP A 210 13.77 4.47 20.18
N ALA A 211 13.88 5.71 19.73
CA ALA A 211 13.77 6.14 18.34
C ALA A 211 15.06 6.87 17.91
N ARG A 212 16.22 6.46 18.45
CA ARG A 212 17.52 7.09 18.14
C ARG A 212 18.05 6.76 16.74
N GLU A 213 17.56 5.68 16.15
CA GLU A 213 18.05 5.14 14.88
C GLU A 213 16.92 5.08 13.85
N LEU A 214 16.62 6.23 13.24
CA LEU A 214 15.61 6.36 12.19
C LEU A 214 16.24 6.77 10.85
N ASN A 215 15.58 6.39 9.77
CA ASN A 215 15.90 6.78 8.40
C ASN A 215 14.84 7.75 7.87
N MET A 216 15.31 8.77 7.18
CA MET A 216 14.49 9.82 6.60
C MET A 216 14.75 9.93 5.10
N VAL A 217 13.68 10.07 4.34
CA VAL A 217 13.74 10.41 2.91
C VAL A 217 12.81 11.59 2.68
N GLU A 218 13.35 12.73 2.29
CA GLU A 218 12.58 13.92 1.96
C GLU A 218 12.65 14.21 0.47
N ARG A 219 11.54 14.68 -0.09
CA ARG A 219 11.50 15.27 -1.43
C ARG A 219 10.66 16.53 -1.44
N THR A 220 11.18 17.58 -2.07
CA THR A 220 10.43 18.81 -2.33
C THR A 220 10.18 18.95 -3.83
N GLY A 221 8.93 19.09 -4.24
CA GLY A 221 8.60 19.31 -5.65
C GLY A 221 7.19 18.84 -6.03
N PRO A 222 6.84 18.86 -7.33
CA PRO A 222 5.56 18.35 -7.84
C PRO A 222 5.43 16.84 -7.62
N GLU A 223 4.22 16.31 -7.73
CA GLU A 223 3.99 14.86 -7.67
C GLU A 223 4.85 14.12 -8.71
N ALA A 224 5.40 12.97 -8.31
CA ALA A 224 6.27 12.18 -9.20
C ALA A 224 5.45 11.57 -10.34
N PHE A 225 4.20 11.22 -10.05
CA PHE A 225 3.23 10.73 -11.01
C PHE A 225 1.99 11.61 -10.92
N ALA A 226 1.42 11.94 -12.07
CA ALA A 226 0.12 12.57 -12.17
C ALA A 226 -0.76 11.70 -13.08
N ALA A 227 -2.05 11.64 -12.77
CA ALA A 227 -2.99 10.98 -13.67
C ALA A 227 -2.97 11.70 -15.03
N ALA A 228 -2.52 10.99 -16.06
CA ALA A 228 -2.43 11.52 -17.41
C ALA A 228 -3.77 11.36 -18.14
N ILE A 229 -4.34 10.15 -18.06
CA ILE A 229 -5.56 9.74 -18.78
C ILE A 229 -6.34 8.80 -17.86
N VAL A 230 -7.66 8.97 -17.82
CA VAL A 230 -8.60 8.09 -17.11
C VAL A 230 -9.66 7.67 -18.11
N GLU A 231 -9.68 6.38 -18.44
CA GLU A 231 -10.59 5.79 -19.43
C GLU A 231 -11.39 4.66 -18.79
N ASP A 232 -12.64 4.49 -19.22
CA ASP A 232 -13.43 3.30 -18.93
C ASP A 232 -13.22 2.28 -20.06
N PRO A 233 -12.49 1.18 -19.81
CA PRO A 233 -12.20 0.19 -20.83
C PRO A 233 -13.39 -0.75 -21.10
N PHE A 234 -14.58 -0.50 -20.53
CA PHE A 234 -15.77 -1.34 -20.67
C PHE A 234 -17.05 -0.54 -21.01
N PRO A 235 -17.13 0.10 -22.20
CA PRO A 235 -18.39 0.67 -22.67
C PRO A 235 -19.54 -0.38 -22.63
N PRO A 236 -20.81 0.05 -22.45
CA PRO A 236 -21.94 -0.86 -22.21
C PRO A 236 -22.14 -1.98 -23.25
N GLN A 237 -21.56 -1.83 -24.44
CA GLN A 237 -21.68 -2.76 -25.57
C GLN A 237 -20.60 -3.88 -25.56
N GLN A 238 -19.67 -3.86 -24.60
CA GLN A 238 -18.57 -4.82 -24.54
C GLN A 238 -18.92 -6.05 -23.71
N ASN A 239 -18.73 -7.24 -24.30
CA ASN A 239 -19.10 -8.51 -23.69
C ASN A 239 -18.04 -9.06 -22.72
N SER A 240 -16.81 -8.55 -22.76
CA SER A 240 -15.69 -8.96 -21.89
C SER A 240 -15.43 -7.90 -20.82
N ARG A 241 -15.31 -8.33 -19.56
CA ARG A 241 -14.88 -7.48 -18.44
C ARG A 241 -13.45 -7.77 -17.97
N VAL A 242 -12.63 -8.28 -18.87
CA VAL A 242 -11.23 -8.63 -18.59
C VAL A 242 -10.36 -7.61 -19.30
N ILE A 243 -9.63 -6.76 -18.57
CA ILE A 243 -8.66 -5.81 -19.16
C ILE A 243 -7.26 -6.41 -19.31
N GLN A 244 -6.97 -7.45 -18.54
CA GLN A 244 -5.63 -8.00 -18.41
C GLN A 244 -5.27 -8.96 -19.56
N PRO A 245 -3.98 -9.05 -19.91
CA PRO A 245 -2.91 -8.11 -19.53
C PRO A 245 -3.07 -6.75 -20.21
N LEU A 246 -2.61 -5.69 -19.51
CA LEU A 246 -2.39 -4.36 -20.07
C LEU A 246 -0.92 -4.26 -20.48
N ILE A 247 -0.66 -4.05 -21.76
CA ILE A 247 0.68 -4.05 -22.35
C ILE A 247 0.96 -2.67 -22.93
N ALA A 248 2.17 -2.15 -22.70
CA ALA A 248 2.71 -0.99 -23.42
C ALA A 248 3.71 -1.48 -24.47
N HIS A 249 3.44 -1.26 -25.75
CA HIS A 249 4.33 -1.67 -26.85
C HIS A 249 4.20 -0.73 -28.05
N ASP A 250 5.31 -0.43 -28.72
CA ASP A 250 5.30 0.34 -29.97
C ASP A 250 4.93 -0.60 -31.13
N LEU A 251 3.68 -0.52 -31.59
CA LEU A 251 3.15 -1.45 -32.59
C LEU A 251 3.49 -1.00 -34.03
N ASP A 252 3.56 0.30 -34.27
CA ASP A 252 3.74 0.86 -35.62
C ASP A 252 5.15 1.38 -35.92
N GLY A 253 6.04 1.35 -34.91
CA GLY A 253 7.46 1.69 -35.02
C GLY A 253 7.71 3.20 -34.97
N ASP A 254 6.79 4.00 -34.47
CA ASP A 254 6.92 5.45 -34.37
C ASP A 254 7.69 5.92 -33.12
N GLY A 255 8.09 4.98 -32.25
CA GLY A 255 8.79 5.24 -30.99
C GLY A 255 7.87 5.55 -29.81
N LEU A 256 6.55 5.50 -30.00
CA LEU A 256 5.55 5.72 -28.95
C LEU A 256 4.81 4.42 -28.66
N SER A 257 4.90 3.92 -27.44
CA SER A 257 4.16 2.72 -27.08
C SER A 257 2.65 2.95 -26.99
N GLU A 258 1.87 2.17 -27.72
CA GLU A 258 0.44 1.95 -27.53
C GLU A 258 0.14 1.34 -26.17
N LEU A 259 -1.11 1.54 -25.69
CA LEU A 259 -1.66 0.71 -24.61
C LEU A 259 -2.60 -0.34 -25.19
N ILE A 260 -2.41 -1.60 -24.79
CA ILE A 260 -3.11 -2.76 -25.35
C ILE A 260 -3.75 -3.52 -24.19
N ALA A 261 -5.08 -3.60 -24.17
CA ALA A 261 -5.82 -4.44 -23.23
C ALA A 261 -6.29 -5.71 -23.94
N VAL A 262 -5.49 -6.78 -23.83
CA VAL A 262 -5.65 -7.98 -24.66
C VAL A 262 -6.97 -8.71 -24.38
N GLY A 263 -7.35 -8.85 -23.11
CA GLY A 263 -8.62 -9.49 -22.71
C GLY A 263 -9.86 -8.68 -23.12
N ALA A 264 -9.71 -7.36 -23.22
CA ALA A 264 -10.77 -6.44 -23.64
C ALA A 264 -10.84 -6.36 -25.17
N ASN A 265 -9.79 -6.82 -25.86
CA ASN A 265 -9.59 -6.61 -27.30
C ASN A 265 -9.61 -5.12 -27.65
N LEU A 266 -8.90 -4.30 -26.87
CA LEU A 266 -8.80 -2.86 -27.09
C LEU A 266 -7.34 -2.43 -27.24
N VAL A 267 -7.13 -1.42 -28.09
CA VAL A 267 -5.87 -0.68 -28.19
C VAL A 267 -6.14 0.81 -28.17
N TRP A 268 -5.32 1.54 -27.42
CA TRP A 268 -5.27 2.99 -27.42
C TRP A 268 -3.99 3.42 -28.13
N ARG A 269 -4.15 4.07 -29.29
CA ARG A 269 -3.03 4.58 -30.08
C ARG A 269 -2.35 5.74 -29.39
N ASN A 270 -1.02 5.69 -29.27
CA ASN A 270 -0.28 6.76 -28.65
C ASN A 270 -0.10 7.92 -29.63
N ARG A 271 -0.54 9.11 -29.21
CA ARG A 271 -0.47 10.36 -30.00
C ARG A 271 0.17 11.47 -29.17
N SER A 272 1.03 11.07 -28.25
CA SER A 272 1.73 11.99 -27.35
C SER A 272 2.72 12.85 -28.13
N GLU A 273 2.83 14.10 -27.72
CA GLU A 273 3.85 15.05 -28.17
C GLU A 273 4.68 15.45 -26.96
N PRO A 274 5.94 15.90 -27.12
CA PRO A 274 6.79 16.29 -26.00
C PRO A 274 6.05 17.23 -25.02
N GLY A 275 5.92 16.79 -23.76
CA GLY A 275 5.23 17.53 -22.70
C GLY A 275 3.72 17.27 -22.59
N THR A 276 3.12 16.41 -23.41
CA THR A 276 1.71 16.02 -23.31
C THR A 276 1.53 14.52 -23.51
N ILE A 277 0.66 13.91 -22.70
CA ILE A 277 0.26 12.52 -22.88
C ILE A 277 -1.11 12.51 -23.54
N ARG A 278 -1.22 11.86 -24.70
CA ARG A 278 -2.47 11.75 -25.46
C ARG A 278 -2.62 10.37 -26.05
N LEU A 279 -3.79 9.77 -25.82
CA LEU A 279 -4.21 8.53 -26.45
C LEU A 279 -5.40 8.80 -27.35
N ALA A 280 -5.46 8.14 -28.50
CA ALA A 280 -6.67 8.12 -29.30
C ALA A 280 -7.79 7.33 -28.58
N PRO A 281 -9.07 7.56 -28.93
CA PRO A 281 -10.16 6.71 -28.45
C PRO A 281 -9.86 5.22 -28.72
N PRO A 282 -10.27 4.31 -27.81
CA PRO A 282 -9.97 2.90 -27.96
C PRO A 282 -10.59 2.32 -29.22
N GLU A 283 -9.81 1.51 -29.94
CA GLU A 283 -10.27 0.74 -31.09
C GLU A 283 -10.15 -0.77 -30.83
N PRO A 284 -10.92 -1.61 -31.54
CA PRO A 284 -10.75 -3.05 -31.46
C PRO A 284 -9.33 -3.48 -31.84
N LEU A 285 -8.67 -4.24 -30.96
CA LEU A 285 -7.32 -4.76 -31.21
C LEU A 285 -7.28 -5.69 -32.43
N ILE A 286 -8.27 -6.58 -32.55
CA ILE A 286 -8.49 -7.47 -33.69
C ILE A 286 -9.97 -7.52 -34.06
N THR A 287 -10.26 -7.63 -35.36
CA THR A 287 -11.60 -7.90 -35.89
C THR A 287 -11.55 -8.97 -36.99
N PRO A 288 -12.37 -10.04 -36.92
CA PRO A 288 -13.26 -10.40 -35.81
C PRO A 288 -12.49 -10.96 -34.61
N VAL A 289 -12.97 -10.67 -33.40
CA VAL A 289 -12.39 -11.22 -32.17
C VAL A 289 -12.95 -12.62 -31.89
N ARG A 290 -12.05 -13.55 -31.54
CA ARG A 290 -12.41 -14.88 -31.04
C ARG A 290 -12.19 -14.95 -29.54
N GLY A 291 -13.29 -15.15 -28.81
CA GLY A 291 -13.30 -15.37 -27.37
C GLY A 291 -12.64 -14.25 -26.53
N THR A 292 -12.67 -14.44 -25.23
CA THR A 292 -11.95 -13.60 -24.27
C THR A 292 -10.59 -14.21 -23.98
N ALA A 293 -9.54 -13.41 -24.09
CA ALA A 293 -8.20 -13.83 -23.69
C ALA A 293 -7.98 -13.56 -22.20
N GLY A 294 -7.38 -14.52 -21.50
CA GLY A 294 -6.94 -14.36 -20.12
C GLY A 294 -5.49 -13.94 -19.97
N GLY A 295 -4.70 -14.22 -21.02
CA GLY A 295 -3.30 -13.93 -21.13
C GLY A 295 -2.98 -13.54 -22.56
N GLY A 296 -1.86 -12.84 -22.72
CA GLY A 296 -1.33 -12.52 -24.03
C GLY A 296 0.00 -11.79 -23.92
N LEU A 297 0.70 -11.75 -25.05
CA LEU A 297 1.94 -11.00 -25.21
C LEU A 297 2.03 -10.49 -26.63
N VAL A 298 2.94 -9.54 -26.83
CA VAL A 298 3.23 -8.90 -28.10
C VAL A 298 4.73 -9.12 -28.34
N ALA A 299 5.06 -9.96 -29.33
CA ALA A 299 6.43 -10.34 -29.70
C ALA A 299 6.47 -10.79 -31.17
N ASP A 300 7.59 -10.61 -31.87
CA ASP A 300 7.80 -11.17 -33.21
C ASP A 300 8.09 -12.66 -33.09
N VAL A 301 7.05 -13.49 -33.08
CA VAL A 301 7.17 -14.96 -32.94
C VAL A 301 7.18 -15.67 -34.29
N THR A 302 7.17 -14.91 -35.38
CA THR A 302 7.22 -15.42 -36.75
C THR A 302 8.54 -15.12 -37.45
N GLY A 303 9.41 -14.33 -36.82
CA GLY A 303 10.71 -13.90 -37.33
C GLY A 303 10.61 -12.99 -38.55
N ASP A 304 9.47 -12.31 -38.75
CA ASP A 304 9.22 -11.47 -39.92
C ASP A 304 9.56 -9.98 -39.70
N GLY A 305 10.01 -9.64 -38.48
CA GLY A 305 10.38 -8.30 -38.05
C GLY A 305 9.18 -7.44 -37.65
N LEU A 306 7.95 -7.96 -37.71
CA LEU A 306 6.76 -7.33 -37.19
C LEU A 306 6.33 -8.01 -35.91
N VAL A 307 5.84 -7.22 -34.97
CA VAL A 307 5.43 -7.76 -33.69
C VAL A 307 4.06 -8.43 -33.84
N ASP A 308 3.96 -9.69 -33.44
CA ASP A 308 2.72 -10.48 -33.45
C ASP A 308 2.01 -10.38 -32.10
N LEU A 309 0.70 -10.68 -32.09
CA LEU A 309 -0.06 -10.81 -30.86
C LEU A 309 -0.35 -12.28 -30.58
N VAL A 310 0.11 -12.77 -29.44
CA VAL A 310 -0.24 -14.08 -28.91
C VAL A 310 -1.38 -13.93 -27.92
N ARG A 311 -2.50 -14.63 -28.14
CA ARG A 311 -3.67 -14.64 -27.25
C ARG A 311 -3.91 -16.02 -26.68
N VAL A 312 -4.03 -16.10 -25.36
CA VAL A 312 -4.46 -17.30 -24.64
C VAL A 312 -5.95 -17.19 -24.35
N VAL A 313 -6.77 -17.88 -25.15
CA VAL A 313 -8.23 -17.75 -25.09
C VAL A 313 -8.80 -18.71 -24.05
N TYR A 314 -9.61 -18.20 -23.12
CA TYR A 314 -10.21 -19.00 -22.06
C TYR A 314 -11.06 -20.15 -22.63
N GLY A 315 -10.81 -21.36 -22.12
CA GLY A 315 -11.54 -22.57 -22.50
C GLY A 315 -11.34 -23.02 -23.94
N ASP A 316 -10.35 -22.45 -24.65
CA ASP A 316 -10.05 -22.75 -26.04
C ASP A 316 -8.55 -23.06 -26.18
N ALA A 317 -7.81 -22.25 -26.94
CA ALA A 317 -6.44 -22.53 -27.36
C ALA A 317 -5.57 -21.26 -27.39
N VAL A 318 -4.31 -21.43 -27.82
CA VAL A 318 -3.40 -20.31 -28.07
C VAL A 318 -3.46 -19.91 -29.54
N TYR A 319 -3.66 -18.62 -29.79
CA TYR A 319 -3.73 -18.04 -31.13
C TYR A 319 -2.58 -17.07 -31.33
N VAL A 320 -1.91 -17.16 -32.48
CA VAL A 320 -0.93 -16.18 -32.94
C VAL A 320 -1.58 -15.36 -34.05
N HIS A 321 -1.72 -14.06 -33.80
CA HIS A 321 -2.25 -13.09 -34.73
C HIS A 321 -1.09 -12.32 -35.34
N ARG A 322 -0.86 -12.52 -36.64
CA ARG A 322 0.30 -11.93 -37.30
C ARG A 322 0.27 -10.41 -37.27
N GLY A 323 1.40 -9.81 -36.96
CA GLY A 323 1.62 -8.38 -37.09
C GLY A 323 1.40 -7.93 -38.55
N VAL A 324 0.85 -6.74 -38.73
CA VAL A 324 0.81 -6.09 -40.04
C VAL A 324 1.40 -4.69 -39.95
N LYS A 325 1.95 -4.22 -41.06
CA LYS A 325 2.53 -2.88 -41.18
C LYS A 325 1.52 -1.82 -40.71
N GLY A 326 1.96 -0.91 -39.84
CA GLY A 326 1.11 0.10 -39.20
C GLY A 326 0.51 -0.36 -37.87
N GLY A 327 1.03 -1.43 -37.28
CA GLY A 327 0.73 -1.83 -35.91
C GLY A 327 -0.63 -2.46 -35.70
N GLY A 328 -1.16 -3.14 -36.71
CA GLY A 328 -2.38 -3.94 -36.61
C GLY A 328 -2.08 -5.44 -36.50
N PHE A 329 -3.13 -6.24 -36.32
CA PHE A 329 -3.02 -7.69 -36.27
C PHE A 329 -4.03 -8.37 -37.19
N ALA A 330 -3.59 -9.38 -37.94
CA ALA A 330 -4.46 -10.21 -38.75
C ALA A 330 -5.24 -11.22 -37.87
N PRO A 331 -6.52 -11.49 -38.18
CA PRO A 331 -7.26 -12.54 -37.49
C PRO A 331 -6.61 -13.91 -37.75
N ALA A 332 -6.49 -14.73 -36.71
CA ALA A 332 -5.99 -16.09 -36.83
C ALA A 332 -7.13 -17.04 -37.27
N GLU A 333 -6.91 -17.80 -38.33
CA GLU A 333 -7.90 -18.75 -38.86
C GLU A 333 -7.95 -20.07 -38.04
N ALA A 334 -6.83 -20.44 -37.40
CA ALA A 334 -6.69 -21.64 -36.60
C ALA A 334 -5.81 -21.39 -35.36
N PRO A 335 -5.91 -22.24 -34.33
CA PRO A 335 -4.99 -22.20 -33.19
C PRO A 335 -3.55 -22.43 -33.62
N ALA A 336 -2.61 -21.66 -33.04
CA ALA A 336 -1.18 -21.92 -33.21
C ALA A 336 -0.74 -23.13 -32.39
N VAL A 337 -1.34 -23.31 -31.20
CA VAL A 337 -1.12 -24.49 -30.35
C VAL A 337 -2.47 -25.01 -29.89
N THR A 338 -2.75 -26.27 -30.19
CA THR A 338 -3.90 -26.99 -29.62
C THR A 338 -3.41 -27.79 -28.42
N LEU A 339 -4.07 -27.64 -27.28
CA LEU A 339 -3.69 -28.32 -26.04
C LEU A 339 -4.56 -29.56 -25.82
N PRO A 340 -4.04 -30.61 -25.15
CA PRO A 340 -4.82 -31.81 -24.85
C PRO A 340 -6.05 -31.54 -23.98
N GLU A 341 -5.97 -30.50 -23.15
CA GLU A 341 -7.05 -30.01 -22.30
C GLU A 341 -7.23 -28.49 -22.48
N PRO A 342 -8.47 -27.96 -22.37
CA PRO A 342 -8.72 -26.53 -22.50
C PRO A 342 -8.02 -25.69 -21.41
N LEU A 343 -7.46 -24.55 -21.80
CA LEU A 343 -6.89 -23.58 -20.85
C LEU A 343 -8.00 -22.79 -20.15
N LEU A 344 -8.39 -23.24 -18.95
CA LEU A 344 -9.46 -22.59 -18.19
C LEU A 344 -9.08 -21.20 -17.68
N ALA A 345 -7.82 -20.98 -17.31
CA ALA A 345 -7.33 -19.72 -16.74
C ALA A 345 -5.85 -19.45 -17.08
N GLY A 346 -5.51 -19.41 -18.36
CA GLY A 346 -4.16 -19.03 -18.80
C GLY A 346 -3.91 -17.54 -18.59
N LEU A 347 -3.43 -17.15 -17.41
CA LEU A 347 -3.21 -15.74 -17.02
C LEU A 347 -1.78 -15.26 -17.28
N ALA A 348 -0.83 -16.18 -17.45
CA ALA A 348 0.57 -15.86 -17.66
C ALA A 348 1.08 -16.57 -18.92
N ILE A 349 1.81 -15.82 -19.73
CA ILE A 349 2.54 -16.29 -20.90
C ILE A 349 3.78 -15.41 -21.05
N THR A 350 4.88 -16.00 -21.50
CA THR A 350 6.13 -15.30 -21.82
C THR A 350 6.68 -15.88 -23.11
N ALA A 351 7.45 -15.07 -23.83
CA ALA A 351 8.23 -15.47 -24.97
C ALA A 351 9.70 -15.12 -24.72
N GLY A 352 10.60 -15.79 -25.43
CA GLY A 352 12.03 -15.51 -25.38
C GLY A 352 12.78 -16.41 -26.35
N ASP A 353 13.76 -15.81 -27.02
CA ASP A 353 14.71 -16.45 -27.94
C ASP A 353 15.62 -17.43 -27.15
N ILE A 354 15.21 -18.70 -27.09
CA ILE A 354 15.91 -19.74 -26.30
C ILE A 354 17.03 -20.40 -27.12
N ASP A 355 16.90 -20.46 -28.43
CA ASP A 355 17.85 -21.12 -29.35
C ASP A 355 18.74 -20.15 -30.14
N GLY A 356 18.51 -18.83 -30.04
CA GLY A 356 19.39 -17.77 -30.50
C GLY A 356 19.17 -17.35 -31.95
N ASP A 357 18.01 -17.67 -32.55
CA ASP A 357 17.69 -17.35 -33.94
C ASP A 357 16.94 -16.02 -34.11
N ARG A 358 16.67 -15.33 -32.99
CA ARG A 358 16.13 -13.97 -32.87
C ARG A 358 14.61 -13.86 -33.08
N ASP A 359 13.85 -14.93 -32.79
CA ASP A 359 12.38 -14.90 -32.66
C ASP A 359 11.85 -15.29 -31.26
#